data_AF-A0A0M9DVS9-F1
#
_entry.id   AF-A0A0M9DVS9-F1
#
_cell.length_a   1.000
_cell.length_b   1.000
_cell.length_c   1.000
_cell.angle_alpha   90.00
_cell.angle_beta   90.00
_cell.angle_gamma   90.00
#
_symmetry.space_group_name_H-M   'P 1'
#
loop_
_entity.id
_entity.type
_entity.pdbx_description
1 polymer ?
#
loop_
_entity_poly.entity_id
_entity_poly.type
_entity_poly.pdbx_seq_one_letter_code
_entity_poly.pdbx_strand_id
1 'polypeptide(L)'
;MRSHDTQKNDQLSEKDKFRFYLALSTNKVDSHGACFSDDILISLAKGILNSKKRKDVLGHLNNCPECYQKWVDMPPVEQPENLFIVLKKKLSLFIDLIINLVEDTFLTKRYFLSPALAVATCCIIFVIVKLINSNDLQSYISQSYQTIAQQSIQIEKHYLPWEQKEKAFASSKKKSPAKTAFTAGLIHGKKTLIKDYKADDAMNLLSQWKNDVEDKSEESHIYFVSGEFLFLLQSTGYINYKFSESFWKKQNSIIEIIQTSLSKFKSKQKYAEKLSDGLKQINDQIKTVLETNLLKNQKKIANQASYLIERLSLTQIK
;
A
#
# COMPACT_ATOMS: atom_id res chain seq x y z
N MET A 1 -33.11 -15.82 26.15
CA MET A 1 -33.00 -14.53 26.88
C MET A 1 -31.97 -14.68 27.99
N ARG A 2 -30.77 -14.12 27.78
CA ARG A 2 -29.85 -13.50 28.77
C ARG A 2 -28.53 -13.26 28.04
N SER A 3 -28.38 -12.00 27.62
CA SER A 3 -27.15 -11.41 27.08
C SER A 3 -26.10 -11.34 28.19
N HIS A 4 -24.89 -11.81 27.89
CA HIS A 4 -23.70 -11.49 28.66
C HIS A 4 -22.88 -10.46 27.88
N ASP A 5 -23.11 -9.19 28.19
CA ASP A 5 -22.24 -8.10 27.79
C ASP A 5 -21.00 -8.11 28.69
N THR A 6 -19.89 -8.62 28.18
CA THR A 6 -18.57 -8.40 28.78
C THR A 6 -18.05 -7.03 28.38
N GLN A 7 -18.31 -6.04 29.24
CA GLN A 7 -17.66 -4.74 29.22
C GLN A 7 -16.17 -4.93 29.58
N LYS A 8 -15.30 -5.03 28.57
CA LYS A 8 -13.84 -5.03 28.76
C LYS A 8 -13.42 -3.59 29.11
N ASN A 9 -13.27 -3.36 30.40
CA ASN A 9 -12.72 -2.13 30.94
C ASN A 9 -11.19 -2.19 30.71
N ASP A 10 -10.72 -1.60 29.61
CA ASP A 10 -9.29 -1.46 29.31
C ASP A 10 -8.67 -0.45 30.30
N GLN A 11 -8.38 -0.93 31.51
CA GLN A 11 -7.55 -0.21 32.46
C GLN A 11 -6.13 -0.17 31.89
N LEU A 12 -5.77 0.97 31.29
CA LEU A 12 -4.38 1.31 30.97
C LEU A 12 -3.52 1.02 32.20
N SER A 13 -2.49 0.19 32.00
CA SER A 13 -1.60 -0.23 33.09
C SER A 13 -0.93 1.01 33.69
N GLU A 14 -0.71 1.04 35.00
CA GLU A 14 -0.05 2.18 35.66
C GLU A 14 1.33 2.50 35.06
N LYS A 15 2.00 1.50 34.47
CA LYS A 15 3.25 1.68 33.74
C LYS A 15 3.10 2.55 32.50
N ASP A 16 1.97 2.46 31.81
CA ASP A 16 1.70 3.27 30.62
C ASP A 16 1.34 4.70 31.00
N LYS A 17 0.60 4.88 32.10
CA LYS A 17 0.36 6.20 32.68
C LYS A 17 1.67 6.88 33.10
N PHE A 18 2.57 6.15 33.76
CA PHE A 18 3.86 6.69 34.19
C PHE A 18 4.76 7.09 33.01
N ARG A 19 4.84 6.24 31.97
CA ARG A 19 5.59 6.56 30.74
C ARG A 19 5.03 7.78 30.02
N PHE A 20 3.70 7.93 30.04
CA PHE A 20 3.01 9.09 29.48
C PHE A 20 3.34 10.38 30.25
N TYR A 21 3.28 10.36 31.58
CA TYR A 21 3.66 11.53 32.40
C TYR A 21 5.14 11.89 32.28
N LEU A 22 6.01 10.88 32.13
CA LEU A 22 7.44 11.11 31.91
C LEU A 22 7.68 11.84 30.57
N ALA A 23 6.99 11.41 29.50
CA ALA A 23 7.08 12.03 28.17
C ALA A 23 6.53 13.47 28.16
N LEU A 24 5.50 13.76 28.96
CA LEU A 24 4.98 15.11 29.13
C LEU A 24 5.92 16.02 29.93
N SER A 25 6.65 15.47 30.91
CA SER A 25 7.53 16.25 31.79
C SER A 25 8.85 16.71 31.15
N THR A 26 9.29 16.07 30.06
CA THR A 26 10.57 16.39 29.41
C THR A 26 10.50 17.54 28.42
N ASN A 27 9.30 17.98 28.04
CA ASN A 27 9.13 19.14 27.18
C ASN A 27 9.10 20.39 28.05
N LYS A 28 10.21 21.15 28.05
CA LYS A 28 10.23 22.50 28.61
C LYS A 28 9.09 23.28 27.94
N VAL A 29 8.19 23.79 28.77
CA VAL A 29 7.04 24.60 28.36
C VAL A 29 7.58 25.94 27.87
N ASP A 30 8.01 25.97 26.61
CA ASP A 30 8.18 27.22 25.88
C ASP A 30 6.79 27.88 25.85
N SER A 31 6.69 29.13 26.30
CA SER A 31 5.43 29.89 26.38
C SER A 31 4.59 29.70 25.12
N HIS A 32 3.60 28.82 25.18
CA HIS A 32 2.76 28.50 24.04
C HIS A 32 1.89 29.73 23.76
N GLY A 33 1.78 30.10 22.47
CA GLY A 33 0.84 31.12 22.04
C GLY A 33 -0.58 30.78 22.51
N ALA A 34 -1.49 31.76 22.47
CA ALA A 34 -2.88 31.58 22.91
C ALA A 34 -3.52 30.31 22.33
N CYS A 35 -4.24 29.57 23.17
CA CYS A 35 -4.96 28.36 22.79
C CYS A 35 -5.92 28.63 21.61
N PHE A 36 -6.03 27.68 20.68
CA PHE A 36 -6.97 27.78 19.57
C PHE A 36 -8.43 27.71 20.05
N SER A 37 -9.32 28.40 19.33
CA SER A 37 -10.76 28.32 19.59
C SER A 37 -11.33 26.95 19.23
N ASP A 38 -12.44 26.58 19.88
CA ASP A 38 -13.09 25.28 19.69
C ASP A 38 -13.53 25.07 18.22
N ASP A 39 -13.89 26.14 17.50
CA ASP A 39 -14.24 26.09 16.06
C ASP A 39 -13.10 25.58 15.18
N ILE A 40 -11.85 25.93 15.51
CA ILE A 40 -10.67 25.50 14.76
C ILE A 40 -10.40 24.02 15.02
N LEU A 41 -10.56 23.56 16.27
CA LEU A 41 -10.44 22.16 16.65
C LEU A 41 -11.55 21.30 16.01
N ILE A 42 -12.78 21.81 15.93
CA ILE A 42 -13.89 21.14 15.21
C ILE A 42 -13.58 21.06 13.71
N SER A 43 -13.02 22.13 13.13
CA SER A 43 -12.62 22.16 11.72
C SER A 43 -11.46 21.20 11.42
N LEU A 44 -10.58 20.97 12.38
CA LEU A 44 -9.54 19.94 12.32
C LEU A 44 -10.16 18.53 12.33
N ALA A 45 -11.07 18.26 13.26
CA ALA A 45 -11.76 16.97 13.37
C ALA A 45 -12.58 16.63 12.11
N LYS A 46 -13.19 17.63 11.47
CA LYS A 46 -13.90 17.50 10.19
C LYS A 46 -12.98 17.41 8.96
N GLY A 47 -11.68 17.63 9.09
CA GLY A 47 -10.73 17.63 7.98
C GLY A 47 -10.85 18.81 7.00
N ILE A 48 -11.53 19.89 7.39
CA ILE A 48 -11.84 21.06 6.54
C ILE A 48 -10.68 22.08 6.51
N LEU A 49 -9.77 22.03 7.48
CA LEU A 49 -8.63 22.94 7.55
C LEU A 49 -7.69 22.78 6.34
N ASN A 50 -7.23 23.92 5.81
CA ASN A 50 -6.19 23.98 4.80
C ASN A 50 -4.86 23.40 5.31
N SER A 51 -3.97 22.98 4.41
CA SER A 51 -2.73 22.27 4.75
C SER A 51 -1.83 23.07 5.73
N LYS A 52 -1.74 24.39 5.56
CA LYS A 52 -0.93 25.27 6.42
C LYS A 52 -1.48 25.33 7.85
N LYS A 53 -2.75 25.73 8.03
CA LYS A 53 -3.39 25.81 9.36
C LYS A 53 -3.45 24.45 10.02
N ARG A 54 -3.65 23.37 9.26
CA ARG A 54 -3.62 22.00 9.81
C ARG A 54 -2.29 21.67 10.45
N LYS A 55 -1.16 22.00 9.79
CA LYS A 55 0.18 21.80 10.36
C LYS A 55 0.38 22.66 11.62
N ASP A 56 -0.05 23.91 11.59
CA ASP A 56 0.08 24.83 12.73
C ASP A 56 -0.71 24.32 13.95
N VAL A 57 -1.95 23.88 13.74
CA VAL A 57 -2.80 23.33 14.82
C VAL A 57 -2.24 22.01 15.35
N LEU A 58 -1.78 21.10 14.48
CA LEU A 58 -1.16 19.84 14.92
C LEU A 58 0.14 20.09 15.69
N GLY A 59 0.95 21.06 15.25
CA GLY A 59 2.15 21.46 15.97
C GLY A 59 1.84 22.02 17.37
N HIS A 60 0.79 22.82 17.49
CA HIS A 60 0.32 23.32 18.79
C HIS A 60 -0.26 22.21 19.67
N LEU A 61 -1.04 21.27 19.12
CA LEU A 61 -1.62 20.16 19.88
C LEU A 61 -0.54 19.25 20.50
N ASN A 62 0.62 19.11 19.85
CA ASN A 62 1.73 18.34 20.42
C ASN A 62 2.37 19.01 21.64
N ASN A 63 2.17 20.32 21.79
CA ASN A 63 2.83 21.14 22.79
C ASN A 63 1.87 21.66 23.88
N CYS A 64 0.57 21.80 23.57
CA CYS A 64 -0.45 22.32 24.48
C CYS A 64 -1.40 21.21 24.96
N PRO A 65 -1.24 20.70 26.20
CA PRO A 65 -2.07 19.62 26.74
C PRO A 65 -3.56 19.98 26.82
N GLU A 66 -3.89 21.26 27.08
CA GLU A 66 -5.27 21.72 27.17
C GLU A 66 -6.02 21.62 25.84
N CYS A 67 -5.41 22.09 24.74
CA CYS A 67 -5.98 21.95 23.41
C CYS A 67 -6.08 20.48 22.97
N TYR A 68 -5.11 19.65 23.36
CA TYR A 68 -5.16 18.22 23.09
C TYR A 68 -6.33 17.55 23.80
N GLN A 69 -6.49 17.80 25.10
CA GLN A 69 -7.60 17.25 25.88
C GLN A 69 -8.95 17.67 25.29
N LYS A 70 -9.12 18.96 24.98
CA LYS A 70 -10.33 19.46 24.30
C LYS A 70 -10.63 18.74 22.99
N TRP A 71 -9.60 18.45 22.18
CA TRP A 71 -9.76 17.75 20.91
C TRP A 71 -10.13 16.27 21.09
N VAL A 72 -9.56 15.60 22.10
CA VAL A 72 -9.89 14.21 22.46
C VAL A 72 -11.31 14.08 23.00
N ASP A 73 -11.77 15.06 23.78
CA ASP A 73 -13.11 15.09 24.37
C ASP A 73 -14.20 15.49 23.35
N MET A 74 -13.85 15.81 22.10
CA MET A 74 -14.84 16.10 21.06
C MET A 74 -15.62 14.83 20.69
N PRO A 75 -16.95 14.92 20.53
CA PRO A 75 -17.73 13.79 20.05
C PRO A 75 -17.21 13.35 18.68
N PRO A 76 -17.21 12.03 18.39
CA PRO A 76 -16.76 11.52 17.11
C PRO A 76 -17.56 12.21 16.00
N VAL A 77 -16.88 13.03 15.21
CA VAL A 77 -17.47 13.65 14.04
C VAL A 77 -17.84 12.52 13.09
N GLU A 78 -19.13 12.37 12.81
CA GLU A 78 -19.61 11.48 11.76
C GLU A 78 -18.79 11.74 10.50
N GLN A 79 -17.93 10.79 10.15
CA GLN A 79 -17.07 10.94 8.98
C GLN A 79 -18.00 11.15 7.79
N PRO A 80 -17.79 12.19 6.95
CA PRO A 80 -18.61 12.37 5.76
C PRO A 80 -18.54 11.06 4.99
N GLU A 81 -19.71 10.48 4.69
CA GLU A 81 -19.83 9.19 4.01
C GLU A 81 -18.78 9.13 2.90
N ASN A 82 -17.87 8.14 3.01
CA ASN A 82 -16.72 7.99 2.13
C ASN A 82 -17.13 8.32 0.70
N LEU A 83 -16.55 9.37 0.10
CA LEU A 83 -16.77 9.75 -1.31
C LEU A 83 -16.68 8.54 -2.24
N PHE A 84 -15.90 7.53 -1.86
CA PHE A 84 -15.76 6.23 -2.51
C PHE A 84 -17.06 5.42 -2.57
N ILE A 85 -17.88 5.41 -1.50
CA ILE A 85 -19.19 4.73 -1.45
C ILE A 85 -20.19 5.46 -2.35
N VAL A 86 -20.17 6.80 -2.31
CA VAL A 86 -21.02 7.64 -3.19
C VAL A 86 -20.63 7.45 -4.65
N LEU A 87 -19.33 7.42 -4.96
CA LEU A 87 -18.80 7.13 -6.29
C LEU A 87 -19.18 5.73 -6.76
N LYS A 88 -19.06 4.70 -5.89
CA LYS A 88 -19.43 3.33 -6.22
C LYS A 88 -20.92 3.19 -6.54
N LYS A 89 -21.78 3.87 -5.77
CA LYS A 89 -23.24 3.90 -5.98
C LYS A 89 -23.63 4.67 -7.25
N LYS A 90 -22.93 5.76 -7.57
CA LYS A 90 -23.12 6.48 -8.84
C LYS A 90 -22.62 5.67 -10.03
N LEU A 91 -21.52 4.94 -9.88
CA LEU A 91 -20.97 4.09 -10.93
C LEU A 91 -21.88 2.90 -11.23
N SER A 92 -22.47 2.27 -10.20
CA SER A 92 -23.44 1.18 -10.42
C SER A 92 -24.67 1.68 -11.17
N LEU A 93 -25.23 2.83 -10.78
CA LEU A 93 -26.35 3.44 -11.50
C LEU A 93 -26.01 3.80 -12.95
N PHE A 94 -24.78 4.23 -13.22
CA PHE A 94 -24.32 4.54 -14.57
C PHE A 94 -24.13 3.28 -15.42
N ILE A 95 -23.64 2.19 -14.82
CA ILE A 95 -23.53 0.88 -15.47
C ILE A 95 -24.93 0.33 -15.80
N ASP A 96 -25.87 0.39 -14.86
CA ASP A 96 -27.26 -0.05 -15.09
C ASP A 96 -27.92 0.77 -16.19
N LEU A 97 -27.67 2.09 -16.24
CA LEU A 97 -28.17 2.96 -17.31
C LEU A 97 -27.57 2.60 -18.67
N ILE A 98 -26.28 2.26 -18.75
CA ILE A 98 -25.66 1.78 -20.00
C ILE A 98 -26.24 0.42 -20.41
N ILE A 99 -26.41 -0.51 -19.47
CA ILE A 99 -26.98 -1.83 -19.75
C ILE A 99 -28.40 -1.67 -20.31
N ASN A 100 -29.25 -0.88 -19.65
CA ASN A 100 -30.61 -0.62 -20.10
C ASN A 100 -30.62 0.09 -21.47
N LEU A 101 -29.72 1.06 -21.69
CA LEU A 101 -29.64 1.77 -22.97
C LEU A 101 -29.19 0.83 -24.10
N VAL A 102 -28.28 -0.11 -23.82
CA VAL A 102 -27.84 -1.14 -24.76
C VAL A 102 -28.94 -2.16 -25.02
N GLU A 103 -29.65 -2.63 -23.99
CA GLU A 103 -30.78 -3.55 -24.13
C GLU A 103 -31.90 -2.94 -24.96
N ASP A 104 -32.29 -1.69 -24.66
CA ASP A 104 -33.35 -0.98 -25.40
C ASP A 104 -32.95 -0.70 -26.86
N THR A 105 -31.69 -0.34 -27.12
CA THR A 105 -31.23 -0.07 -28.50
C THR A 105 -30.93 -1.32 -29.31
N PHE A 106 -30.53 -2.45 -28.71
CA PHE A 106 -30.31 -3.71 -29.45
C PHE A 106 -31.60 -4.48 -29.73
N LEU A 107 -32.63 -4.37 -28.88
CA LEU A 107 -33.88 -5.13 -29.05
C LEU A 107 -34.88 -4.45 -29.99
N THR A 108 -34.82 -3.12 -30.17
CA THR A 108 -35.69 -2.42 -31.13
C THR A 108 -35.04 -2.31 -32.51
N LYS A 109 -35.42 -3.24 -33.40
CA LYS A 109 -35.12 -3.26 -34.85
C LYS A 109 -34.92 -1.86 -35.48
N ARG A 110 -33.67 -1.45 -35.75
CA ARG A 110 -33.31 -0.48 -36.81
C ARG A 110 -31.84 -0.65 -37.24
N TYR A 111 -31.66 -1.15 -38.47
CA TYR A 111 -30.41 -1.61 -39.08
C TYR A 111 -29.41 -0.50 -39.54
N PHE A 112 -29.51 0.75 -39.08
CA PHE A 112 -28.72 1.86 -39.66
C PHE A 112 -27.85 2.69 -38.69
N LEU A 113 -27.90 2.41 -37.37
CA LEU A 113 -27.06 3.11 -36.37
C LEU A 113 -25.92 2.25 -35.80
N SER A 114 -25.70 1.03 -36.34
CA SER A 114 -24.89 -0.01 -35.70
C SER A 114 -23.37 0.23 -35.61
N PRO A 115 -22.67 0.92 -36.54
CA PRO A 115 -21.21 1.01 -36.45
C PRO A 115 -20.76 2.06 -35.44
N ALA A 116 -21.36 3.25 -35.47
CA ALA A 116 -20.95 4.38 -34.63
C ALA A 116 -21.23 4.10 -33.15
N LEU A 117 -22.37 3.47 -32.85
CA LEU A 117 -22.72 3.09 -31.48
C LEU A 117 -21.80 1.98 -30.96
N ALA A 118 -21.51 0.96 -31.78
CA ALA A 118 -20.57 -0.10 -31.40
C ALA A 118 -19.16 0.45 -31.12
N VAL A 119 -18.66 1.36 -31.97
CA VAL A 119 -17.38 2.03 -31.75
C VAL A 119 -17.40 2.88 -30.49
N ALA A 120 -18.46 3.67 -30.24
CA ALA A 120 -18.59 4.47 -29.03
C ALA A 120 -18.61 3.60 -27.76
N THR A 121 -19.37 2.50 -27.76
CA THR A 121 -19.42 1.56 -26.64
C THR A 121 -18.07 0.87 -26.43
N CYS A 122 -17.38 0.45 -27.49
CA CYS A 122 -16.03 -0.11 -27.40
C CYS A 122 -15.01 0.91 -26.85
N CYS A 123 -15.08 2.17 -27.27
CA CYS A 123 -14.24 3.25 -26.73
C CYS A 123 -14.52 3.52 -25.26
N ILE A 124 -15.79 3.54 -24.84
CA ILE A 124 -16.19 3.71 -23.43
C ILE A 124 -15.69 2.52 -22.59
N ILE A 125 -15.88 1.29 -23.06
CA ILE A 125 -15.37 0.09 -22.39
C ILE A 125 -13.84 0.14 -22.29
N PHE A 126 -13.14 0.52 -23.37
CA PHE A 126 -11.68 0.67 -23.34
C PHE A 126 -11.22 1.72 -22.32
N VAL A 127 -11.90 2.86 -22.25
CA VAL A 127 -11.60 3.92 -21.28
C VAL A 127 -11.88 3.46 -19.85
N ILE A 128 -13.02 2.79 -19.61
CA ILE A 128 -13.39 2.23 -18.30
C ILE A 128 -12.37 1.16 -17.87
N VAL A 129 -12.03 0.22 -18.76
CA VAL A 129 -11.02 -0.81 -18.50
C VAL A 129 -9.69 -0.15 -18.16
N LYS A 130 -9.27 0.88 -18.92
CA LYS A 130 -8.01 1.58 -18.66
C LYS A 130 -8.00 2.34 -17.33
N LEU A 131 -9.11 3.00 -16.98
CA LEU A 131 -9.30 3.72 -15.71
C LEU A 131 -9.36 2.79 -14.50
N ILE A 132 -9.98 1.62 -14.65
CA ILE A 132 -10.04 0.60 -13.60
C ILE A 132 -8.64 -0.02 -13.42
N ASN A 133 -7.93 -0.36 -14.50
CA ASN A 133 -6.64 -1.05 -14.43
C ASN A 133 -5.52 -0.23 -13.77
N SER A 134 -5.49 1.10 -13.96
CA SER A 134 -4.40 1.93 -13.40
C SER A 134 -4.48 2.11 -11.88
N ASN A 135 -5.68 2.03 -11.30
CA ASN A 135 -5.88 2.10 -9.85
C ASN A 135 -5.81 0.73 -9.16
N ASP A 136 -5.60 -0.36 -9.91
CA ASP A 136 -5.78 -1.72 -9.38
C ASP A 136 -4.48 -2.38 -8.91
N LEU A 137 -3.29 -1.89 -9.30
CA LEU A 137 -2.04 -2.57 -8.96
C LEU A 137 -1.84 -2.74 -7.44
N GLN A 138 -2.03 -1.65 -6.67
CA GLN A 138 -1.96 -1.70 -5.21
C GLN A 138 -3.08 -2.56 -4.62
N SER A 139 -4.27 -2.55 -5.22
CA SER A 139 -5.42 -3.36 -4.83
C SER A 139 -5.13 -4.85 -5.03
N TYR A 140 -4.60 -5.26 -6.19
CA TYR A 140 -4.20 -6.63 -6.49
C TYR A 140 -3.16 -7.16 -5.51
N ILE A 141 -2.17 -6.33 -5.19
CA ILE A 141 -1.14 -6.67 -4.21
C ILE A 141 -1.77 -6.80 -2.82
N SER A 142 -2.56 -5.81 -2.38
CA SER A 142 -3.24 -5.83 -1.09
C SER A 142 -4.14 -7.06 -0.92
N GLN A 143 -4.89 -7.44 -1.95
CA GLN A 143 -5.72 -8.65 -1.93
C GLN A 143 -4.86 -9.94 -1.85
N SER A 144 -3.67 -9.94 -2.45
CA SER A 144 -2.73 -11.07 -2.34
C SER A 144 -2.14 -11.18 -0.93
N TYR A 145 -1.81 -10.05 -0.30
CA TYR A 145 -1.44 -9.99 1.12
C TYR A 145 -2.56 -10.50 2.03
N GLN A 146 -3.80 -10.06 1.80
CA GLN A 146 -4.99 -10.54 2.54
C GLN A 146 -5.16 -12.06 2.40
N THR A 147 -4.94 -12.60 1.19
CA THR A 147 -5.03 -14.05 0.95
C THR A 147 -4.04 -14.81 1.82
N ILE A 148 -2.80 -14.33 1.99
CA ILE A 148 -1.81 -14.97 2.88
C ILE A 148 -2.22 -14.79 4.35
N ALA A 149 -2.62 -13.58 4.75
CA ALA A 149 -2.97 -13.28 6.13
C ALA A 149 -4.17 -14.12 6.64
N GLN A 150 -5.15 -14.38 5.77
CA GLN A 150 -6.33 -15.20 6.09
C GLN A 150 -5.99 -16.67 6.37
N GLN A 151 -4.90 -17.19 5.78
CA GLN A 151 -4.51 -18.59 5.96
C GLN A 151 -3.89 -18.88 7.34
N SER A 152 -3.72 -17.86 8.20
CA SER A 152 -3.11 -17.98 9.55
C SER A 152 -1.75 -18.70 9.56
N ILE A 153 -1.02 -18.61 8.45
CA ILE A 153 0.26 -19.29 8.29
C ILE A 153 1.31 -18.50 9.05
N GLN A 154 2.09 -19.17 9.91
CA GLN A 154 3.28 -18.58 10.51
C GLN A 154 4.31 -18.34 9.42
N ILE A 155 4.55 -17.08 9.11
CA ILE A 155 5.59 -16.66 8.18
C ILE A 155 6.90 -16.69 8.95
N GLU A 156 7.84 -17.53 8.53
CA GLU A 156 9.18 -17.53 9.10
C GLU A 156 9.79 -16.13 9.01
N LYS A 157 10.58 -15.74 10.01
CA LYS A 157 11.23 -14.43 10.02
C LYS A 157 12.26 -14.38 8.89
N HIS A 158 11.86 -13.84 7.75
CA HIS A 158 12.78 -13.58 6.65
C HIS A 158 13.56 -12.29 6.90
N TYR A 159 14.87 -12.42 6.87
CA TYR A 159 15.78 -11.29 6.98
C TYR A 159 15.92 -10.61 5.63
N LEU A 160 15.66 -9.30 5.61
CA LEU A 160 15.96 -8.43 4.48
C LEU A 160 17.48 -8.21 4.41
N PRO A 161 18.03 -7.85 3.23
CA PRO A 161 19.48 -7.83 3.03
C PRO A 161 20.26 -6.96 4.02
N TRP A 162 19.66 -5.88 4.53
CA TRP A 162 20.27 -4.96 5.50
C TRP A 162 20.14 -5.42 6.97
N GLU A 163 19.31 -6.43 7.26
CA GLU A 163 19.15 -6.98 8.61
C GLU A 163 20.18 -8.06 8.92
N GLN A 164 20.90 -8.54 7.89
CA GLN A 164 21.97 -9.52 8.03
C GLN A 164 23.22 -8.83 8.58
N LYS A 165 23.57 -9.12 9.83
CA LYS A 165 24.66 -8.48 10.60
C LYS A 165 26.06 -8.61 9.96
N GLU A 166 26.23 -9.47 8.96
CA GLU A 166 27.55 -9.85 8.44
C GLU A 166 28.09 -8.96 7.30
N LYS A 167 27.31 -7.99 6.80
CA LYS A 167 27.76 -7.12 5.68
C LYS A 167 28.41 -5.81 6.18
N ALA A 168 29.53 -5.94 6.88
CA ALA A 168 30.29 -4.81 7.46
C ALA A 168 30.94 -3.85 6.42
N PHE A 169 30.98 -4.22 5.13
CA PHE A 169 31.74 -3.50 4.09
C PHE A 169 30.90 -2.97 2.93
N ALA A 170 29.65 -2.57 3.17
CA ALA A 170 28.87 -1.98 2.08
C ALA A 170 29.32 -0.53 1.79
N SER A 171 29.80 -0.30 0.57
CA SER A 171 30.13 1.04 0.07
C SER A 171 28.95 2.01 0.21
N SER A 172 29.19 3.20 0.74
CA SER A 172 28.24 4.31 0.81
C SER A 172 27.94 4.85 -0.59
N LYS A 173 27.19 4.09 -1.39
CA LYS A 173 26.75 4.55 -2.71
C LYS A 173 25.65 5.61 -2.54
N LYS A 174 25.64 6.60 -3.44
CA LYS A 174 24.60 7.61 -3.56
C LYS A 174 23.21 6.95 -3.44
N LYS A 175 22.37 7.50 -2.55
CA LYS A 175 20.96 7.12 -2.43
C LYS A 175 20.27 7.47 -3.76
N SER A 176 19.97 6.47 -4.57
CA SER A 176 19.16 6.67 -5.77
C SER A 176 17.68 6.60 -5.38
N PRO A 177 16.83 7.55 -5.81
CA PRO A 177 15.39 7.57 -5.55
C PRO A 177 14.71 6.20 -5.76
N ALA A 178 14.99 5.56 -6.90
CA ALA A 178 14.49 4.23 -7.25
C ALA A 178 14.78 3.14 -6.20
N LYS A 179 16.00 3.10 -5.66
CA LYS A 179 16.39 2.15 -4.62
C LYS A 179 15.75 2.45 -3.29
N THR A 180 15.64 3.73 -2.94
CA THR A 180 14.97 4.17 -1.71
C THR A 180 13.50 3.75 -1.75
N ALA A 181 12.79 4.07 -2.83
CA ALA A 181 11.40 3.67 -3.03
C ALA A 181 11.22 2.15 -2.98
N PHE A 182 12.05 1.41 -3.71
CA PHE A 182 12.04 -0.06 -3.69
C PHE A 182 12.27 -0.64 -2.29
N THR A 183 13.25 -0.10 -1.55
CA THR A 183 13.55 -0.53 -0.18
C THR A 183 12.41 -0.19 0.78
N ALA A 184 11.79 0.99 0.64
CA ALA A 184 10.60 1.37 1.40
C ALA A 184 9.43 0.41 1.12
N GLY A 185 9.27 -0.03 -0.14
CA GLY A 185 8.29 -1.03 -0.54
C GLY A 185 8.49 -2.39 0.15
N LEU A 186 9.73 -2.87 0.22
CA LEU A 186 10.08 -4.10 0.95
C LEU A 186 9.74 -4.00 2.44
N ILE A 187 10.07 -2.87 3.07
CA ILE A 187 9.76 -2.60 4.49
C ILE A 187 8.25 -2.57 4.70
N HIS A 188 7.51 -1.94 3.79
CA HIS A 188 6.06 -1.89 3.82
C HIS A 188 5.47 -3.30 3.73
N GLY A 189 5.87 -4.09 2.73
CA GLY A 189 5.42 -5.48 2.57
C GLY A 189 5.69 -6.33 3.81
N LYS A 190 6.90 -6.22 4.38
CA LYS A 190 7.25 -6.92 5.62
C LYS A 190 6.38 -6.52 6.80
N LYS A 191 6.14 -5.23 6.98
CA LYS A 191 5.22 -4.72 8.02
C LYS A 191 3.79 -5.24 7.83
N THR A 192 3.32 -5.33 6.59
CA THR A 192 1.98 -5.83 6.28
C THR A 192 1.81 -7.31 6.64
N LEU A 193 2.84 -8.15 6.45
CA LEU A 193 2.79 -9.58 6.76
C LEU A 193 3.15 -9.91 8.21
N ILE A 194 4.05 -9.14 8.83
CA ILE A 194 4.60 -9.42 10.16
C ILE A 194 4.12 -8.32 11.12
N LYS A 195 3.05 -8.60 11.88
CA LYS A 195 2.40 -7.64 12.79
C LYS A 195 3.35 -7.02 13.82
N ASP A 196 4.33 -7.78 14.30
CA ASP A 196 5.28 -7.35 15.34
C ASP A 196 6.60 -6.79 14.81
N TYR A 197 6.65 -6.43 13.52
CA TYR A 197 7.87 -5.89 12.93
C TYR A 197 8.16 -4.46 13.43
N LYS A 198 9.06 -4.36 14.42
CA LYS A 198 9.59 -3.12 14.99
C LYS A 198 11.04 -2.94 14.57
N ALA A 199 11.27 -2.30 13.43
CA ALA A 199 12.60 -1.92 12.99
C ALA A 199 12.64 -0.40 12.87
N ASP A 200 13.07 0.26 13.94
CA ASP A 200 12.98 1.72 14.10
C ASP A 200 13.66 2.47 12.92
N ASP A 201 14.85 2.02 12.51
CA ASP A 201 15.57 2.61 11.36
C ASP A 201 14.88 2.34 10.01
N ALA A 202 14.26 1.17 9.85
CA ALA A 202 13.50 0.85 8.63
C ALA A 202 12.20 1.67 8.55
N MET A 203 11.56 1.92 9.69
CA MET A 203 10.36 2.77 9.77
C MET A 203 10.70 4.24 9.47
N ASN A 204 11.88 4.70 9.85
CA ASN A 204 12.38 6.02 9.47
C ASN A 204 12.51 6.16 7.95
N LEU A 205 13.09 5.18 7.26
CA LEU A 205 13.18 5.20 5.79
C LEU A 205 11.80 5.24 5.12
N LEU A 206 10.85 4.42 5.59
CA LEU A 206 9.48 4.40 5.06
C LEU A 206 8.78 5.75 5.28
N SER A 207 9.01 6.39 6.44
CA SER A 207 8.45 7.69 6.77
C SER A 207 9.08 8.81 5.94
N GLN A 208 10.40 8.77 5.73
CA GLN A 208 11.13 9.69 4.86
C GLN A 208 10.58 9.64 3.43
N TRP A 209 10.47 8.43 2.84
CA TRP A 209 9.92 8.28 1.49
C TRP A 209 8.47 8.79 1.39
N LYS A 210 7.64 8.57 2.43
CA LYS A 210 6.26 9.10 2.47
C LYS A 210 6.19 10.62 2.55
N ASN A 211 7.19 11.26 3.15
CA ASN A 211 7.20 12.71 3.38
C ASN A 211 7.90 13.48 2.26
N ASP A 212 8.79 12.83 1.51
CA ASP A 212 9.46 13.44 0.38
C ASP A 212 8.48 13.58 -0.80
N VAL A 213 8.12 14.82 -1.13
CA VAL A 213 7.15 15.14 -2.18
C VAL A 213 7.78 15.03 -3.57
N GLU A 214 9.10 15.27 -3.66
CA GLU A 214 9.84 15.17 -4.93
C GLU A 214 10.02 13.71 -5.37
N ASP A 215 10.01 12.77 -4.42
CA ASP A 215 10.25 11.34 -4.67
C ASP A 215 8.95 10.52 -4.89
N LYS A 216 7.82 11.19 -5.17
CA LYS A 216 6.51 10.55 -5.47
C LYS A 216 6.12 10.58 -6.95
N SER A 217 7.12 10.56 -7.83
CA SER A 217 6.88 10.36 -9.25
C SER A 217 6.14 9.02 -9.50
N GLU A 218 5.43 8.91 -10.63
CA GLU A 218 4.84 7.64 -11.09
C GLU A 218 5.91 6.53 -11.10
N GLU A 219 7.15 6.87 -11.48
CA GLU A 219 8.29 5.96 -11.49
C GLU A 219 8.65 5.46 -10.08
N SER A 220 8.82 6.36 -9.11
CA SER A 220 9.13 5.99 -7.71
C SER A 220 8.03 5.11 -7.12
N HIS A 221 6.76 5.38 -7.45
CA HIS A 221 5.65 4.53 -7.03
C HIS A 221 5.77 3.11 -7.60
N ILE A 222 6.11 2.94 -8.87
CA ILE A 222 6.31 1.60 -9.45
C ILE A 222 7.43 0.82 -8.75
N TYR A 223 8.54 1.48 -8.39
CA TYR A 223 9.60 0.83 -7.64
C TYR A 223 9.17 0.44 -6.22
N PHE A 224 8.44 1.31 -5.53
CA PHE A 224 7.85 1.01 -4.22
C PHE A 224 6.97 -0.24 -4.29
N VAL A 225 6.03 -0.24 -5.22
CA VAL A 225 5.07 -1.35 -5.41
C VAL A 225 5.79 -2.65 -5.81
N SER A 226 6.84 -2.55 -6.62
CA SER A 226 7.67 -3.70 -7.01
C SER A 226 8.41 -4.30 -5.81
N GLY A 227 8.91 -3.47 -4.89
CA GLY A 227 9.52 -3.93 -3.65
C GLY A 227 8.51 -4.68 -2.78
N GLU A 228 7.33 -4.10 -2.58
CA GLU A 228 6.25 -4.74 -1.82
C GLU A 228 5.84 -6.09 -2.44
N PHE A 229 5.70 -6.14 -3.77
CA PHE A 229 5.35 -7.37 -4.48
C PHE A 229 6.44 -8.45 -4.40
N LEU A 230 7.72 -8.09 -4.50
CA LEU A 230 8.80 -9.07 -4.41
C LEU A 230 8.91 -9.67 -3.00
N PHE A 231 8.65 -8.88 -1.95
CA PHE A 231 8.58 -9.43 -0.60
C PHE A 231 7.43 -10.42 -0.44
N LEU A 232 6.27 -10.13 -1.05
CA LEU A 232 5.13 -11.05 -1.09
C LEU A 232 5.54 -12.38 -1.73
N LEU A 233 6.13 -12.35 -2.93
CA LEU A 233 6.56 -13.55 -3.65
C LEU A 233 7.67 -14.34 -2.91
N GLN A 234 8.58 -13.62 -2.25
CA GLN A 234 9.58 -14.25 -1.40
C GLN A 234 8.89 -15.02 -0.27
N SER A 235 7.97 -14.37 0.43
CA SER A 235 7.26 -14.96 1.56
C SER A 235 6.40 -16.16 1.15
N THR A 236 5.72 -16.10 0.01
CA THR A 236 4.86 -17.20 -0.46
C THR A 236 5.63 -18.47 -0.79
N GLY A 237 6.84 -18.37 -1.33
CA GLY A 237 7.60 -19.56 -1.70
C GLY A 237 8.29 -20.26 -0.52
N TYR A 238 8.41 -19.61 0.64
CA TYR A 238 8.91 -20.22 1.88
C TYR A 238 7.80 -20.80 2.77
N ILE A 239 6.58 -20.31 2.59
CA ILE A 239 5.40 -20.88 3.20
C ILE A 239 5.17 -22.30 2.64
N ASN A 240 5.09 -23.31 3.52
CA ASN A 240 4.75 -24.68 3.12
C ASN A 240 3.24 -24.85 2.90
N TYR A 241 2.66 -24.03 2.01
CA TYR A 241 1.25 -24.05 1.67
C TYR A 241 1.06 -23.99 0.15
N LYS A 242 0.13 -24.81 -0.34
CA LYS A 242 -0.16 -24.91 -1.76
C LYS A 242 -1.22 -23.87 -2.15
N PHE A 243 -0.77 -22.71 -2.66
CA PHE A 243 -1.65 -21.68 -3.18
C PHE A 243 -2.45 -22.13 -4.41
N SER A 244 -3.66 -21.57 -4.58
CA SER A 244 -4.54 -21.86 -5.70
C SER A 244 -3.98 -21.36 -7.04
N GLU A 245 -4.47 -21.93 -8.14
CA GLU A 245 -4.15 -21.45 -9.49
C GLU A 245 -4.56 -19.98 -9.69
N SER A 246 -5.72 -19.58 -9.15
CA SER A 246 -6.21 -18.20 -9.20
C SER A 246 -5.26 -17.22 -8.52
N PHE A 247 -4.61 -17.62 -7.43
CA PHE A 247 -3.59 -16.81 -6.77
C PHE A 247 -2.38 -16.58 -7.69
N TRP A 248 -1.88 -17.62 -8.34
CA TRP A 248 -0.72 -17.53 -9.23
C TRP A 248 -1.03 -16.76 -10.53
N LYS A 249 -2.22 -16.94 -11.11
CA LYS A 249 -2.70 -16.12 -12.23
C LYS A 249 -2.67 -14.64 -11.90
N LYS A 250 -3.12 -14.28 -10.69
CA LYS A 250 -3.08 -12.91 -10.19
C LYS A 250 -1.66 -12.37 -10.05
N GLN A 251 -0.72 -13.18 -9.55
CA GLN A 251 0.69 -12.79 -9.47
C GLN A 251 1.30 -12.57 -10.86
N ASN A 252 0.94 -13.38 -11.86
CA ASN A 252 1.34 -13.14 -13.25
C ASN A 252 0.82 -11.79 -13.76
N SER A 253 -0.47 -11.49 -13.58
CA SER A 253 -1.05 -10.21 -14.00
C SER A 253 -0.37 -9.01 -13.32
N ILE A 254 -0.02 -9.11 -12.03
CA ILE A 254 0.74 -8.07 -11.33
C ILE A 254 2.11 -7.84 -12.01
N ILE A 255 2.83 -8.91 -12.38
CA ILE A 255 4.11 -8.79 -13.09
C ILE A 255 3.93 -8.10 -14.45
N GLU A 256 2.93 -8.49 -15.22
CA GLU A 256 2.66 -7.89 -16.54
C GLU A 256 2.38 -6.39 -16.43
N ILE A 257 1.62 -5.97 -15.41
CA ILE A 257 1.36 -4.55 -15.14
C ILE A 257 2.65 -3.83 -14.76
N ILE A 258 3.45 -4.38 -13.84
CA ILE A 258 4.72 -3.77 -13.42
C ILE A 258 5.68 -3.65 -14.61
N GLN A 259 5.83 -4.70 -15.43
CA GLN A 259 6.71 -4.68 -16.60
C GLN A 259 6.25 -3.66 -17.65
N THR A 260 4.94 -3.56 -17.87
CA THR A 260 4.36 -2.56 -18.77
C THR A 260 4.66 -1.15 -18.27
N SER A 261 4.49 -0.89 -16.97
CA SER A 261 4.82 0.40 -16.36
C SER A 261 6.32 0.72 -16.43
N LEU A 262 7.18 -0.26 -16.14
CA LEU A 262 8.64 -0.11 -16.26
C LEU A 262 9.09 0.18 -17.69
N SER A 263 8.40 -0.34 -18.71
CA SER A 263 8.75 -0.11 -20.11
C SER A 263 8.77 1.38 -20.49
N LYS A 264 7.95 2.22 -19.84
CA LYS A 264 7.93 3.68 -20.01
C LYS A 264 9.23 4.36 -19.55
N PHE A 265 9.97 3.71 -18.65
CA PHE A 265 11.16 4.25 -17.98
C PHE A 265 12.46 3.51 -18.37
N LYS A 266 12.36 2.37 -19.06
CA LYS A 266 13.49 1.48 -19.42
C LYS A 266 14.66 2.21 -20.10
N SER A 267 14.38 3.12 -21.02
CA SER A 267 15.43 3.83 -21.78
C SER A 267 16.26 4.79 -20.94
N LYS A 268 15.81 5.15 -19.73
CA LYS A 268 16.45 6.16 -18.90
C LYS A 268 17.25 5.59 -17.74
N GLN A 269 17.00 4.34 -17.33
CA GLN A 269 17.59 3.79 -16.11
C GLN A 269 17.93 2.29 -16.19
N LYS A 270 19.22 1.97 -16.00
CA LYS A 270 19.74 0.59 -15.81
C LYS A 270 19.05 -0.18 -14.68
N TYR A 271 18.43 0.52 -13.73
CA TYR A 271 17.69 -0.09 -12.63
C TYR A 271 16.35 -0.68 -13.09
N ALA A 272 15.59 0.04 -13.93
CA ALA A 272 14.33 -0.44 -14.51
C ALA A 272 14.53 -1.70 -15.38
N GLU A 273 15.61 -1.72 -16.17
CA GLU A 273 15.98 -2.87 -17.00
C GLU A 273 16.22 -4.13 -16.15
N LYS A 274 17.11 -4.04 -15.15
CA LYS A 274 17.41 -5.15 -14.24
C LYS A 274 16.17 -5.68 -13.51
N LEU A 275 15.31 -4.77 -13.04
CA LEU A 275 14.06 -5.14 -12.38
C LEU A 275 13.13 -5.85 -13.37
N SER A 276 12.95 -5.30 -14.57
CA SER A 276 12.10 -5.91 -15.60
C SER A 276 12.57 -7.30 -16.01
N ASP A 277 13.88 -7.50 -16.16
CA ASP A 277 14.45 -8.80 -16.55
C ASP A 277 14.30 -9.83 -15.42
N GLY A 278 14.55 -9.40 -14.17
CA GLY A 278 14.32 -10.24 -13.00
C GLY A 278 12.86 -10.68 -12.87
N LEU A 279 11.92 -9.74 -13.10
CA LEU A 279 10.48 -10.04 -13.10
C LEU A 279 10.08 -10.99 -14.24
N LYS A 280 10.73 -10.90 -15.40
CA LYS A 280 10.48 -11.83 -16.52
C LYS A 280 10.83 -13.26 -16.12
N GLN A 281 12.00 -13.45 -15.51
CA GLN A 281 12.43 -14.77 -15.01
C GLN A 281 11.47 -15.33 -13.95
N ILE A 282 10.98 -14.48 -13.04
CA ILE A 282 9.96 -14.87 -12.06
C ILE A 282 8.66 -15.29 -12.75
N ASN A 283 8.21 -14.54 -13.77
CA ASN A 283 7.00 -14.87 -14.51
C ASN A 283 7.09 -16.25 -15.18
N ASP A 284 8.24 -16.54 -15.82
CA ASP A 284 8.47 -17.84 -16.44
C ASP A 284 8.36 -18.98 -15.40
N GLN A 285 8.84 -18.77 -14.16
CA GLN A 285 8.65 -19.74 -13.07
C GLN A 285 7.18 -19.85 -12.61
N ILE A 286 6.42 -18.75 -12.58
CA ILE A 286 4.99 -18.78 -12.25
C ILE A 286 4.21 -19.59 -13.28
N LYS A 287 4.53 -19.44 -14.57
CA LYS A 287 3.92 -20.26 -15.64
C LYS A 287 4.19 -21.74 -15.43
N THR A 288 5.42 -22.11 -15.06
CA THR A 288 5.73 -23.50 -14.68
C THR A 288 4.96 -23.97 -13.43
N VAL A 289 4.72 -23.10 -12.44
CA VAL A 289 3.86 -23.44 -11.28
C VAL A 289 2.42 -23.69 -11.73
N LEU A 290 1.87 -22.88 -12.64
CA LEU A 290 0.52 -23.05 -13.17
C LEU A 290 0.36 -24.39 -13.91
N GLU A 291 1.38 -24.83 -14.65
CA GLU A 291 1.35 -26.09 -15.40
C GLU A 291 1.51 -27.32 -14.51
N THR A 292 2.43 -27.26 -13.53
CA THR A 292 2.85 -28.46 -12.77
C THR A 292 2.26 -28.53 -11.35
N ASN A 293 1.88 -27.39 -10.79
CA ASN A 293 1.33 -27.24 -9.45
C ASN A 293 2.19 -27.88 -8.32
N LEU A 294 3.52 -27.84 -8.48
CA LEU A 294 4.48 -28.42 -7.54
C LEU A 294 5.05 -27.37 -6.57
N LEU A 295 5.06 -27.67 -5.27
CA LEU A 295 5.64 -26.81 -4.21
C LEU A 295 7.12 -26.44 -4.47
N LYS A 296 7.89 -27.37 -5.05
CA LYS A 296 9.31 -27.12 -5.40
C LYS A 296 9.49 -25.91 -6.33
N ASN A 297 8.50 -25.62 -7.18
CA ASN A 297 8.55 -24.50 -8.11
C ASN A 297 8.21 -23.16 -7.40
N GLN A 298 7.44 -23.19 -6.30
CA GLN A 298 7.22 -22.01 -5.45
C GLN A 298 8.51 -21.58 -4.75
N LYS A 299 9.32 -22.54 -4.26
CA LYS A 299 10.66 -22.26 -3.72
C LYS A 299 11.58 -21.60 -4.74
N LYS A 300 11.51 -21.99 -6.03
CA LYS A 300 12.28 -21.34 -7.10
C LYS A 300 11.87 -19.88 -7.28
N ILE A 301 10.57 -19.58 -7.21
CA ILE A 301 10.06 -18.20 -7.24
C ILE A 301 10.63 -17.39 -6.06
N ALA A 302 10.58 -17.93 -4.84
CA ALA A 302 11.13 -17.24 -3.67
C ALA A 302 12.65 -17.02 -3.75
N ASN A 303 13.41 -17.99 -4.27
CA ASN A 303 14.85 -17.85 -4.47
C ASN A 303 15.16 -16.74 -5.50
N GLN A 304 14.41 -16.70 -6.60
CA GLN A 304 14.56 -15.67 -7.62
C GLN A 304 14.19 -14.28 -7.09
N ALA A 305 13.10 -14.18 -6.32
CA ALA A 305 12.70 -12.95 -5.66
C ALA A 305 13.78 -12.49 -4.65
N SER A 306 14.32 -13.41 -3.85
CA SER A 306 15.39 -13.13 -2.88
C SER A 306 16.65 -12.57 -3.56
N TYR A 307 17.07 -13.20 -4.66
CA TYR A 307 18.21 -12.73 -5.46
C TYR A 307 17.99 -11.32 -6.03
N LEU A 308 16.77 -11.04 -6.52
CA LEU A 308 16.43 -9.73 -7.07
C LEU A 308 16.40 -8.65 -5.97
N ILE A 309 15.82 -8.98 -4.80
CA ILE A 309 15.80 -8.13 -3.61
C ILE A 309 17.23 -7.77 -3.18
N GLU A 310 18.12 -8.75 -3.10
CA GLU A 310 19.52 -8.53 -2.70
C GLU A 310 20.26 -7.58 -3.66
N ARG A 311 19.99 -7.69 -4.97
CA ARG A 311 20.66 -6.85 -5.98
C ARG A 311 20.12 -5.43 -6.09
N LEU A 312 18.84 -5.25 -5.82
CA LEU A 312 18.15 -3.98 -6.07
C LEU A 312 17.98 -3.12 -4.80
N SER A 313 17.88 -3.74 -3.63
CA SER A 313 17.72 -3.00 -2.38
C SER A 313 18.96 -2.19 -1.97
N LEU A 314 18.76 -1.28 -1.01
CA LEU A 314 19.84 -0.67 -0.26
C LEU A 314 20.49 -1.72 0.65
N THR A 315 21.81 -1.84 0.56
CA THR A 315 22.59 -2.75 1.41
C THR A 315 22.75 -2.24 2.85
N GLN A 316 22.50 -0.95 3.09
CA GLN A 316 22.53 -0.32 4.41
C GLN A 316 21.42 0.72 4.51
N ILE A 317 20.67 0.67 5.61
CA ILE A 317 19.76 1.73 6.04
C ILE A 317 20.49 2.40 7.20
N LYS A 318 20.82 3.68 7.04
CA LYS A 318 21.46 4.50 8.07
C LYS A 318 20.43 5.31 8.82
#